data_AF-A0A562SW18-F1
#
_entry.id   AF-A0A562SW18-F1
#
_cell.length_a   1.000
_cell.length_b   1.000
_cell.length_c   1.000
_cell.angle_alpha   90.00
_cell.angle_beta   90.00
_cell.angle_gamma   90.00
#
_symmetry.space_group_name_H-M   'P 1'
#
loop_
_entity.id
_entity.type
_entity.pdbx_description
1 polymer ?
#
loop_
_entity_poly.entity_id
_entity_poly.type
_entity_poly.pdbx_seq_one_letter_code
_entity_poly.pdbx_strand_id
1 'polypeptide(L)'
;MNQQTTLYSYACTVPAAISVTAGWKAAGILFQEHLPLLDVLIDFETGRFSLKGCRTYINSGVKQKEAGSHNGYADWVVIDAQMDCTSPVQLNRLSPAGLVIAVEGNITKNGLTSCCTGVMLLSKPGSKNKAHRNDWRITGYLYDVWLGESEVKFNLPMFTNETEEKFYQSYMFN
;
A
#
# COMPACT_ATOMS: atom_id res chain seq x y z
N MET A 1 17.42 10.71 -22.36
CA MET A 1 16.12 10.27 -21.82
C MET A 1 15.98 10.84 -20.42
N ASN A 2 15.16 11.88 -20.25
CA ASN A 2 14.85 12.45 -18.92
C ASN A 2 13.64 11.70 -18.36
N GLN A 3 13.90 10.57 -17.71
CA GLN A 3 12.90 9.89 -16.89
C GLN A 3 12.66 10.76 -15.64
N GLN A 4 11.40 11.04 -15.31
CA GLN A 4 11.03 11.81 -14.12
C GLN A 4 11.74 11.24 -12.89
N THR A 5 12.67 12.04 -12.39
CA THR A 5 13.56 11.69 -11.28
C THR A 5 12.98 12.16 -9.95
N THR A 6 12.19 13.21 -10.00
CA THR A 6 11.55 13.84 -8.85
C THR A 6 10.17 13.26 -8.66
N LEU A 7 9.92 12.70 -7.49
CA LEU A 7 8.64 12.19 -7.05
C LEU A 7 7.95 13.24 -6.18
N TYR A 8 6.85 13.79 -6.69
CA TYR A 8 6.01 14.78 -6.00
C TYR A 8 4.86 14.09 -5.27
N SER A 9 4.21 13.16 -5.96
CA SER A 9 3.13 12.36 -5.42
C SER A 9 3.11 10.96 -6.03
N TYR A 10 2.42 10.05 -5.36
CA TYR A 10 2.12 8.70 -5.81
C TYR A 10 0.66 8.41 -5.52
N ALA A 11 -0.07 7.92 -6.52
CA ALA A 11 -1.45 7.49 -6.37
C ALA A 11 -1.62 6.09 -6.98
N CYS A 12 -2.36 5.23 -6.28
CA CYS A 12 -2.66 3.88 -6.75
C CYS A 12 -4.06 3.48 -6.30
N THR A 13 -4.91 3.16 -7.27
CA THR A 13 -6.24 2.61 -7.01
C THR A 13 -6.33 1.22 -7.62
N VAL A 14 -6.64 0.23 -6.79
CA VAL A 14 -6.91 -1.14 -7.23
C VAL A 14 -8.42 -1.32 -7.29
N PRO A 15 -9.02 -1.45 -8.48
CA PRO A 15 -10.46 -1.67 -8.59
C PRO A 15 -10.85 -3.06 -8.07
N ALA A 16 -12.12 -3.23 -7.70
CA ALA A 16 -12.68 -4.55 -7.45
C ALA A 16 -12.72 -5.37 -8.75
N ALA A 17 -11.70 -6.19 -8.98
CA ALA A 17 -11.71 -7.14 -10.10
C ALA A 17 -12.64 -8.32 -9.81
N ILE A 18 -13.39 -8.75 -10.83
CA ILE A 18 -14.39 -9.84 -10.76
C ILE A 18 -13.78 -11.18 -10.28
N SER A 19 -12.49 -11.42 -10.54
CA SER A 19 -11.79 -12.64 -10.13
C SER A 19 -11.47 -12.70 -8.63
N VAL A 20 -11.06 -11.57 -8.03
CA VAL A 20 -10.78 -11.46 -6.59
C VAL A 20 -12.07 -11.59 -5.79
N THR A 21 -13.16 -11.01 -6.28
CA THR A 21 -14.47 -11.09 -5.63
C THR A 21 -15.07 -12.50 -5.69
N ALA A 22 -14.79 -13.30 -6.73
CA ALA A 22 -15.23 -14.69 -6.82
C ALA A 22 -14.59 -15.59 -5.76
N GLY A 23 -13.26 -15.48 -5.55
CA GLY A 23 -12.55 -16.23 -4.52
C GLY A 23 -12.98 -15.87 -3.10
N TRP A 24 -13.25 -14.59 -2.85
CA TRP A 24 -13.71 -14.10 -1.55
C TRP A 24 -15.17 -14.46 -1.25
N LYS A 25 -16.04 -14.45 -2.28
CA LYS A 25 -17.40 -14.98 -2.17
C LYS A 25 -17.42 -16.46 -1.82
N ALA A 26 -16.55 -17.26 -2.44
CA ALA A 26 -16.41 -18.68 -2.11
C ALA A 26 -15.91 -18.90 -0.67
N ALA A 27 -15.14 -17.96 -0.12
CA ALA A 27 -14.69 -17.96 1.27
C ALA A 27 -15.71 -17.36 2.27
N GLY A 28 -16.91 -16.97 1.81
CA GLY A 28 -17.96 -16.39 2.66
C GLY A 28 -17.69 -14.97 3.13
N ILE A 29 -16.79 -14.23 2.46
CA ILE A 29 -16.46 -12.84 2.79
C ILE A 29 -17.44 -11.90 2.07
N LEU A 30 -18.24 -11.15 2.83
CA LEU A 30 -19.13 -10.11 2.29
C LEU A 30 -18.31 -8.88 1.86
N PHE A 31 -18.39 -8.53 0.58
CA PHE A 31 -17.63 -7.45 -0.04
C PHE A 31 -18.56 -6.43 -0.72
N GLN A 32 -18.22 -5.14 -0.62
CA GLN A 32 -18.91 -4.08 -1.35
C GLN A 32 -18.31 -3.94 -2.76
N GLU A 33 -18.88 -4.66 -3.72
CA GLU A 33 -18.39 -4.75 -5.11
C GLU A 33 -18.20 -3.42 -5.84
N HIS A 34 -18.85 -2.36 -5.35
CA HIS A 34 -18.81 -1.03 -5.93
C HIS A 34 -17.64 -0.16 -5.42
N LEU A 35 -16.87 -0.62 -4.43
CA LEU A 35 -15.73 0.12 -3.89
C LEU A 35 -14.38 -0.51 -4.31
N PRO A 36 -13.32 0.30 -4.52
CA PRO A 36 -12.00 -0.21 -4.88
C PRO A 36 -11.37 -1.04 -3.76
N LEU A 37 -10.64 -2.11 -4.07
CA LEU A 37 -9.97 -2.94 -3.06
C LEU A 37 -8.93 -2.16 -2.23
N LEU A 38 -8.31 -1.19 -2.88
CA LEU A 38 -7.30 -0.32 -2.30
C LEU A 38 -7.29 1.01 -3.05
N ASP A 39 -7.14 2.10 -2.31
CA ASP A 39 -6.92 3.44 -2.80
C ASP A 39 -5.85 4.10 -1.94
N VAL A 40 -4.80 4.60 -2.57
CA VAL A 40 -3.62 5.15 -1.88
C VAL A 40 -3.26 6.48 -2.52
N LEU A 41 -2.98 7.46 -1.67
CA LEU A 41 -2.40 8.74 -2.03
C LEU A 41 -1.22 9.04 -1.10
N ILE A 42 -0.07 9.34 -1.69
CA ILE A 42 1.12 9.81 -0.99
C ILE A 42 1.53 11.11 -1.67
N ASP A 43 1.55 12.20 -0.93
CA ASP A 43 1.99 13.51 -1.38
C ASP A 43 3.24 13.89 -0.60
N PHE A 44 4.38 13.91 -1.28
CA PHE A 44 5.69 14.20 -0.69
C PHE A 44 5.92 15.70 -0.51
N GLU A 45 5.18 16.57 -1.22
CA GLU A 45 5.28 18.02 -1.04
C GLU A 45 4.61 18.44 0.26
N THR A 46 3.40 17.96 0.49
CA THR A 46 2.64 18.28 1.70
C THR A 46 2.92 17.33 2.86
N GLY A 47 3.58 16.20 2.59
CA GLY A 47 3.79 15.12 3.54
C GLY A 47 2.52 14.34 3.87
N ARG A 48 1.47 14.44 3.07
CA ARG A 48 0.20 13.75 3.34
C ARG A 48 0.24 12.31 2.86
N PHE A 49 -0.22 11.39 3.70
CA PHE A 49 -0.48 9.99 3.34
C PHE A 49 -1.93 9.63 3.62
N SER A 50 -2.60 9.03 2.64
CA SER A 50 -3.94 8.46 2.80
C SER A 50 -4.00 7.07 2.19
N LEU A 51 -4.63 6.13 2.89
CA LEU A 51 -4.86 4.78 2.41
C LEU A 51 -6.26 4.35 2.83
N LYS A 52 -7.04 3.88 1.87
CA LYS A 52 -8.36 3.30 2.11
C LYS A 52 -8.44 1.95 1.41
N GLY A 53 -8.77 0.89 2.11
CA GLY A 53 -8.89 -0.41 1.46
C GLY A 53 -9.40 -1.52 2.37
N CYS A 54 -9.63 -2.67 1.74
CA CYS A 54 -9.97 -3.89 2.45
C CYS A 54 -8.74 -4.42 3.19
N ARG A 55 -8.85 -4.67 4.51
CA ARG A 55 -7.74 -5.17 5.35
C ARG A 55 -7.10 -6.43 4.77
N THR A 56 -7.93 -7.37 4.29
CA THR A 56 -7.46 -8.61 3.68
C THR A 56 -6.61 -8.34 2.44
N TYR A 57 -6.94 -7.33 1.64
CA TYR A 57 -6.12 -6.94 0.49
C TYR A 57 -4.83 -6.21 0.90
N ILE A 58 -4.94 -5.24 1.81
CA ILE A 58 -3.80 -4.46 2.29
C ILE A 58 -2.71 -5.40 2.85
N ASN A 59 -3.12 -6.36 3.67
CA ASN A 59 -2.22 -7.29 4.35
C ASN A 59 -1.84 -8.52 3.50
N SER A 60 -2.55 -8.85 2.41
CA SER A 60 -2.25 -10.06 1.59
C SER A 60 -0.92 -9.98 0.82
N GLY A 61 -0.36 -8.77 0.66
CA GLY A 61 1.03 -8.59 0.22
C GLY A 61 2.09 -9.11 1.22
N VAL A 62 1.64 -9.53 2.41
CA VAL A 62 2.45 -10.11 3.47
C VAL A 62 1.99 -11.55 3.65
N LYS A 63 2.90 -12.52 3.50
CA LYS A 63 2.63 -13.91 3.90
C LYS A 63 2.48 -13.96 5.43
N GLN A 64 1.32 -13.61 5.98
CA GLN A 64 1.03 -13.85 7.39
C GLN A 64 0.28 -15.15 7.57
N LYS A 65 0.76 -15.90 8.58
CA LYS A 65 0.45 -17.29 8.89
C LYS A 65 -0.53 -17.39 10.06
N GLU A 66 -1.28 -16.34 10.33
CA GLU A 66 -2.18 -16.28 11.48
C GLU A 66 -3.62 -16.44 11.03
N ALA A 67 -4.02 -17.72 10.98
CA ALA A 67 -5.40 -18.12 11.04
C ALA A 67 -5.96 -17.78 12.43
N GLY A 68 -6.40 -16.54 12.61
CA GLY A 68 -7.14 -16.09 13.77
C GLY A 68 -8.32 -15.24 13.33
N SER A 69 -9.53 -15.81 13.38
CA SER A 69 -10.81 -15.12 13.22
C SER A 69 -10.92 -14.24 11.96
N HIS A 70 -11.01 -14.87 10.79
CA HIS A 70 -11.73 -14.24 9.68
C HIS A 70 -13.22 -14.23 10.06
N ASN A 71 -13.67 -13.17 10.71
CA ASN A 71 -15.09 -12.84 10.64
C ASN A 71 -15.39 -12.61 9.15
N GLY A 72 -16.45 -13.22 8.61
CA GLY A 72 -16.79 -13.20 7.18
C GLY A 72 -17.16 -11.82 6.61
N TYR A 73 -16.69 -10.72 7.20
CA TYR A 73 -16.85 -9.37 6.72
C TYR A 73 -15.48 -8.82 6.30
N ALA A 74 -15.42 -8.24 5.11
CA ALA A 74 -14.27 -7.45 4.70
C ALA A 74 -14.19 -6.18 5.57
N ASP A 75 -13.32 -6.19 6.57
CA ASP A 75 -13.04 -4.98 7.37
C ASP A 75 -12.33 -3.94 6.51
N TRP A 76 -12.91 -2.74 6.44
CA TRP A 76 -12.30 -1.60 5.78
C TRP A 76 -11.40 -0.83 6.75
N VAL A 77 -10.22 -0.50 6.25
CA VAL A 77 -9.25 0.33 6.96
C VAL A 77 -9.12 1.65 6.20
N VAL A 78 -9.25 2.75 6.92
CA VAL A 78 -8.89 4.08 6.44
C VAL A 78 -7.71 4.57 7.28
N ILE A 79 -6.69 5.08 6.63
CA ILE A 79 -5.52 5.68 7.26
C ILE A 79 -5.38 7.08 6.69
N ASP A 80 -5.29 8.06 7.58
CA ASP A 80 -4.95 9.43 7.24
C ASP A 80 -3.81 9.86 8.15
N ALA A 81 -2.66 10.16 7.54
CA ALA A 81 -1.42 10.38 8.27
C ALA A 81 -0.57 11.47 7.63
N GLN A 82 0.36 11.97 8.45
CA GLN A 82 1.42 12.88 8.08
C GLN A 82 2.75 12.12 8.03
N MET A 83 3.54 12.44 7.03
CA MET A 83 4.88 11.95 6.82
C MET A 83 5.87 13.06 7.20
N ASP A 84 6.98 12.67 7.82
CA ASP A 84 8.13 13.55 8.06
C ASP A 84 8.96 13.74 6.77
N CYS A 85 8.28 14.18 5.72
CA CYS A 85 8.84 14.50 4.42
C CYS A 85 7.93 15.53 3.77
N THR A 86 8.40 16.77 3.70
CA THR A 86 7.68 17.90 3.08
C THR A 86 8.50 18.47 1.93
N SER A 87 9.05 17.58 1.10
CA SER A 87 9.79 17.96 -0.11
C SER A 87 9.75 16.85 -1.16
N PRO A 88 9.76 17.20 -2.45
CA PRO A 88 9.83 16.20 -3.51
C PRO A 88 11.06 15.30 -3.41
N VAL A 89 10.87 13.99 -3.61
CA VAL A 89 11.92 13.00 -3.45
C VAL A 89 12.69 12.79 -4.76
N GLN A 90 14.01 12.94 -4.72
CA GLN A 90 14.88 12.75 -5.89
C GLN A 90 15.34 11.30 -5.98
N LEU A 91 14.60 10.47 -6.72
CA LEU A 91 14.84 9.03 -6.83
C LEU A 91 16.24 8.66 -7.36
N ASN A 92 16.85 9.46 -8.23
CA ASN A 92 18.20 9.18 -8.73
C ASN A 92 19.32 9.52 -7.73
N ARG A 93 19.02 10.31 -6.70
CA ARG A 93 19.97 10.68 -5.64
C ARG A 93 19.92 9.69 -4.48
N LEU A 94 18.89 8.85 -4.42
CA LEU A 94 18.75 7.85 -3.38
C LEU A 94 19.68 6.67 -3.64
N SER A 95 20.30 6.18 -2.56
CA SER A 95 21.02 4.91 -2.58
C SER A 95 20.04 3.74 -2.83
N PRO A 96 20.53 2.56 -3.24
CA PRO A 96 19.67 1.37 -3.36
C PRO A 96 18.98 0.96 -2.05
N ALA A 97 19.57 1.30 -0.89
CA ALA A 97 18.95 1.11 0.43
C ALA A 97 17.70 1.99 0.62
N GLY A 98 17.58 3.06 -0.17
CA GLY A 98 16.37 3.86 -0.28
C GLY A 98 16.30 5.02 0.71
N LEU A 99 15.06 5.36 1.09
CA LEU A 99 14.69 6.42 2.01
C LEU A 99 13.67 5.87 3.01
N VAL A 100 13.86 6.17 4.29
CA VAL A 100 12.90 5.87 5.36
C VAL A 100 12.26 7.19 5.79
N ILE A 101 10.94 7.18 5.90
CA ILE A 101 10.13 8.34 6.25
C ILE A 101 9.28 7.95 7.47
N ALA A 102 9.34 8.74 8.54
CA ALA A 102 8.46 8.54 9.68
C ALA A 102 7.02 8.93 9.32
N VAL A 103 6.05 8.20 9.86
CA VAL A 103 4.62 8.43 9.59
C VAL A 103 3.86 8.41 10.91
N GLU A 104 3.00 9.40 11.11
CA GLU A 104 2.10 9.50 12.26
C GLU A 104 0.71 9.94 11.82
N GLY A 105 -0.34 9.42 12.44
CA GLY A 105 -1.69 9.73 11.98
C GLY A 105 -2.77 8.95 12.71
N ASN A 106 -3.87 8.72 12.00
CA ASN A 106 -5.01 7.98 12.51
C ASN A 106 -5.36 6.81 11.61
N ILE A 107 -5.76 5.70 12.23
CA ILE A 107 -6.36 4.55 11.57
C ILE A 107 -7.81 4.46 12.02
N THR A 108 -8.73 4.35 11.06
CA THR A 108 -10.14 4.11 11.31
C THR A 108 -10.51 2.71 10.84
N LYS A 109 -11.04 1.90 11.75
CA LYS A 109 -11.53 0.52 11.52
C LYS A 109 -12.93 0.42 12.09
N ASN A 110 -13.90 -0.01 11.28
CA ASN A 110 -15.28 -0.25 11.75
C ASN A 110 -15.89 0.93 12.53
N GLY A 111 -15.56 2.16 12.11
CA GLY A 111 -16.03 3.40 12.75
C GLY A 111 -15.27 3.83 14.01
N LEU A 112 -14.31 3.04 14.47
CA LEU A 112 -13.41 3.40 15.57
C LEU A 112 -12.12 3.97 15.02
N THR A 113 -11.73 5.14 15.51
CA THR A 113 -10.49 5.82 15.13
C THR A 113 -9.49 5.75 16.27
N SER A 114 -8.25 5.36 15.95
CA SER A 114 -7.12 5.32 16.88
C SER A 114 -5.89 5.96 16.26
N CYS A 115 -4.97 6.41 17.11
CA CYS A 115 -3.69 6.93 16.64
C CYS A 115 -2.80 5.80 16.10
N CYS A 116 -2.05 6.10 15.05
CA CYS A 116 -1.03 5.21 14.51
C CYS A 116 0.31 5.91 14.32
N THR A 117 1.38 5.13 14.42
CA THR A 117 2.73 5.57 14.10
C THR A 117 3.48 4.48 13.36
N GLY A 118 4.50 4.85 12.60
CA GLY A 118 5.33 3.87 11.93
C GLY A 118 6.24 4.50 10.89
N VAL A 119 6.56 3.71 9.86
CA VAL A 119 7.54 4.10 8.84
C VAL A 119 7.09 3.71 7.44
N MET A 120 7.46 4.54 6.48
CA MET A 120 7.37 4.27 5.06
C MET A 120 8.77 4.15 4.48
N LEU A 121 9.05 3.04 3.82
CA LEU A 121 10.30 2.75 3.14
C LEU A 121 10.11 2.86 1.63
N LEU A 122 10.86 3.75 1.02
CA LEU A 122 11.01 3.85 -0.42
C LEU A 122 12.31 3.16 -0.81
N SER A 123 12.28 2.03 -1.50
CA SER A 123 13.49 1.22 -1.78
C SER A 123 13.48 0.56 -3.16
N LYS A 124 14.66 0.17 -3.66
CA LYS A 124 14.77 -0.71 -4.83
C LYS A 124 14.97 -2.14 -4.36
N PRO A 125 14.02 -3.07 -4.62
CA PRO A 125 14.20 -4.46 -4.22
C PRO A 125 15.39 -5.07 -4.98
N GLY A 126 16.31 -5.68 -4.25
CA GLY A 126 17.42 -6.46 -4.82
C GLY A 126 16.92 -7.76 -5.45
N SER A 127 16.30 -7.70 -6.63
CA SER A 127 15.78 -8.88 -7.31
C SER A 127 16.82 -9.58 -8.19
N LYS A 128 16.89 -10.91 -8.10
CA LYS A 128 17.59 -11.77 -9.06
C LYS A 128 16.88 -11.88 -10.42
N ASN A 129 15.58 -11.54 -10.48
CA ASN A 129 14.80 -11.55 -11.72
C ASN A 129 14.97 -10.24 -12.50
N LYS A 130 15.50 -10.34 -13.72
CA LYS A 130 15.80 -9.20 -14.62
C LYS A 130 14.58 -8.33 -14.93
N ALA A 131 13.36 -8.87 -14.87
CA ALA A 131 12.13 -8.17 -15.25
C ALA A 131 11.67 -7.09 -14.25
N HIS A 132 12.10 -7.13 -12.99
CA HIS A 132 11.67 -6.20 -11.93
C HIS A 132 12.84 -5.49 -11.25
N ARG A 133 13.99 -5.45 -11.92
CA ARG A 133 15.26 -5.03 -11.30
C ARG A 133 15.37 -3.54 -10.99
N ASN A 134 14.45 -2.72 -11.50
CA ASN A 134 14.61 -1.26 -11.50
C ASN A 134 13.44 -0.47 -10.88
N ASP A 135 12.37 -1.14 -10.46
CA ASP A 135 11.15 -0.45 -10.00
C ASP A 135 11.28 -0.13 -8.52
N TRP A 136 11.11 1.14 -8.17
CA TRP A 136 11.01 1.56 -6.78
C TRP A 136 9.79 0.90 -6.12
N ARG A 137 9.86 0.69 -4.81
CA ARG A 137 8.75 0.17 -4.01
C ARG A 137 8.54 1.02 -2.79
N ILE A 138 7.28 1.22 -2.46
CA ILE A 138 6.83 1.86 -1.22
C ILE A 138 6.32 0.76 -0.31
N THR A 139 6.98 0.57 0.83
CA THR A 139 6.55 -0.37 1.86
C THR A 139 6.19 0.40 3.11
N GLY A 140 4.97 0.25 3.62
CA GLY A 140 4.53 0.87 4.86
C GLY A 140 4.40 -0.13 5.99
N TYR A 141 4.77 0.30 7.18
CA TYR A 141 4.62 -0.42 8.45
C TYR A 141 4.01 0.55 9.45
N LEU A 142 2.75 0.35 9.80
CA LEU A 142 2.02 1.23 10.72
C LEU A 142 1.45 0.43 11.88
N TYR A 143 1.66 0.94 13.08
CA TYR A 143 1.21 0.33 14.33
C TYR A 143 0.03 1.13 14.89
N ASP A 144 -1.06 0.43 15.16
CA ASP A 144 -2.22 0.95 15.89
C ASP A 144 -1.94 0.95 17.39
N VAL A 145 -1.91 2.12 18.01
CA VAL A 145 -1.48 2.30 19.41
C VAL A 145 -2.54 1.81 20.41
N TRP A 146 -3.81 1.74 20.00
CA TRP A 146 -4.93 1.55 20.95
C TRP A 146 -5.55 0.15 20.90
N LEU A 147 -5.42 -0.56 19.78
CA LEU A 147 -6.07 -1.86 19.55
C LEU A 147 -5.06 -2.98 19.40
N GLY A 148 -4.27 -3.23 20.45
CA GLY A 148 -3.45 -4.43 20.65
C GLY A 148 -2.77 -4.97 19.38
N GLU A 149 -1.56 -4.48 19.09
CA GLU A 149 -0.65 -5.04 18.08
C GLU A 149 -1.23 -5.22 16.66
N SER A 150 -2.21 -4.40 16.24
CA SER A 150 -2.64 -4.42 14.85
C SER A 150 -1.64 -3.67 13.96
N GLU A 151 -0.65 -4.38 13.42
CA GLU A 151 0.20 -3.90 12.33
C GLU A 151 -0.61 -3.82 11.02
N VAL A 152 -0.54 -2.67 10.35
CA VAL A 152 -0.93 -2.53 8.95
C VAL A 152 0.35 -2.48 8.13
N LYS A 153 0.50 -3.46 7.23
CA LYS A 153 1.67 -3.57 6.37
C LYS A 153 1.24 -3.68 4.92
N PHE A 154 1.80 -2.83 4.08
CA PHE A 154 1.53 -2.80 2.65
C PHE A 154 2.81 -2.66 1.83
N ASN A 155 2.77 -3.12 0.59
CA ASN A 155 3.89 -3.05 -0.34
C ASN A 155 3.39 -2.72 -1.74
N LEU A 156 3.75 -1.55 -2.24
CA LEU A 156 3.22 -0.96 -3.46
C LEU A 156 4.36 -0.76 -4.47
N PRO A 157 4.20 -1.23 -5.71
CA PRO A 157 5.15 -0.94 -6.77
C PRO A 157 5.01 0.52 -7.23
N MET A 158 6.15 1.15 -7.50
CA MET A 158 6.20 2.42 -8.23
C MET A 158 6.69 2.17 -9.63
N PHE A 159 5.87 2.54 -10.61
CA PHE A 159 6.23 2.44 -12.02
C PHE A 159 6.71 3.80 -12.51
N THR A 160 7.87 3.83 -13.16
CA THR A 160 8.37 5.02 -13.85
C THR A 160 7.98 4.91 -15.33
N ASN A 161 6.81 5.45 -15.72
CA ASN A 161 6.25 5.71 -17.06
C ASN A 161 6.39 4.68 -18.22
N GLU A 162 7.14 3.57 -18.09
CA GLU A 162 7.33 2.56 -19.14
C GLU A 162 6.56 1.26 -18.84
N THR A 163 5.86 1.16 -17.70
CA THR A 163 5.34 -0.13 -17.19
C THR A 163 3.87 -0.13 -16.77
N GLU A 164 3.17 1.01 -16.78
CA GLU A 164 1.77 1.10 -16.32
C GLU A 164 0.82 0.16 -17.10
N GLU A 165 1.05 -0.05 -18.40
CA GLU A 165 0.14 -0.86 -19.24
C GLU A 165 0.20 -2.38 -18.97
N LYS A 166 1.29 -2.91 -18.41
CA LYS A 166 1.48 -4.38 -18.28
C LYS A 166 1.08 -4.94 -16.90
N PHE A 167 0.96 -4.10 -15.88
CA PHE A 167 0.69 -4.56 -14.52
C PHE A 167 -0.75 -5.06 -14.33
N TYR A 168 -1.74 -4.39 -14.94
CA TYR A 168 -3.14 -4.79 -14.88
C TYR A 168 -3.36 -6.22 -15.40
N GLN A 169 -2.50 -6.72 -16.29
CA GLN A 169 -2.58 -8.10 -16.75
C GLN A 169 -1.94 -9.09 -15.75
N SER A 170 -0.88 -8.72 -15.04
CA SER A 170 -0.16 -9.65 -14.15
C SER A 170 -0.85 -9.96 -12.81
N TYR A 171 -1.71 -9.06 -12.31
CA TYR A 171 -2.52 -9.28 -11.10
C TYR A 171 -3.89 -9.91 -11.36
N MET A 172 -4.26 -10.07 -12.64
CA MET A 172 -5.49 -10.77 -13.05
C MET A 172 -5.26 -12.28 -13.28
N PHE A 173 -4.00 -12.75 -13.33
CA PHE A 173 -3.66 -14.10 -13.81
C PHE A 173 -2.70 -14.91 -12.91
N ASN A 174 -2.60 -14.62 -11.61
CA ASN A 174 -1.97 -15.55 -10.65
C ASN A 174 -2.87 -15.79 -9.44
#